data_AF-A0A1W9S902-F1
#
_entry.id   AF-A0A1W9S902-F1
#
_cell.length_a   1.000
_cell.length_b   1.000
_cell.length_c   1.000
_cell.angle_alpha   90.00
_cell.angle_beta   90.00
_cell.angle_gamma   90.00
#
_symmetry.space_group_name_H-M   'P 1'
#
loop_
_entity.id
_entity.type
_entity.pdbx_description
1 polymer ?
#
loop_
_entity_poly.entity_id
_entity_poly.type
_entity_poly.pdbx_seq_one_letter_code
_entity_poly.pdbx_strand_id
1 'polypeptide(L)'
;MRNNYVLVVDDEFRIRRLLSDFLKREGYKVIEAADGEEALDIIFESNQKVDLIILDVMMPKYDGWYVLERVRDFLNTPIIMLTARSDEYDQLKGFKLGADDYVTKPFSPGVLMALIKEYELLKFFIDNKGIALSRDKILNAVWNYDYFGDLRTVDTHIKQLRAKLGKYSYYISTVRSVGYRLDSENEIIN
;
A
#
# COMPACT_ATOMS: atom_id res chain seq x y z
N MET A 1 -9.85 6.65 -14.91
CA MET A 1 -9.43 5.24 -15.04
C MET A 1 -8.28 5.06 -14.08
N ARG A 2 -8.35 4.09 -13.14
CA ARG A 2 -7.21 3.81 -12.27
C ARG A 2 -6.02 3.42 -13.15
N ASN A 3 -4.93 4.16 -13.06
CA ASN A 3 -3.63 3.55 -13.31
C ASN A 3 -3.42 2.60 -12.13
N ASN A 4 -3.01 1.37 -12.42
CA ASN A 4 -2.69 0.36 -11.40
C ASN A 4 -1.20 0.03 -11.54
N TYR A 5 -0.36 1.05 -11.72
CA TYR A 5 1.07 0.83 -11.93
C TYR A 5 1.78 0.70 -10.58
N VAL A 6 2.42 -0.45 -10.38
CA VAL A 6 3.25 -0.74 -9.22
C VAL A 6 4.70 -0.79 -9.67
N LEU A 7 5.56 0.02 -9.06
CA LEU A 7 7.00 -0.06 -9.24
C LEU A 7 7.58 -1.05 -8.23
N VAL A 8 8.22 -2.11 -8.70
CA VAL A 8 8.92 -3.10 -7.87
C VAL A 8 10.42 -2.87 -8.03
N VAL A 9 11.07 -2.51 -6.92
CA VAL A 9 12.49 -2.22 -6.85
C VAL A 9 13.15 -3.18 -5.88
N ASP A 10 14.05 -4.01 -6.38
CA ASP A 10 14.79 -5.02 -5.63
C ASP A 10 15.97 -5.44 -6.49
N ASP A 11 17.17 -5.70 -5.96
CA ASP A 11 18.32 -6.11 -6.80
C ASP A 11 18.27 -7.59 -7.18
N GLU A 12 17.56 -8.40 -6.41
CA GLU A 12 17.36 -9.81 -6.67
C GLU A 12 16.29 -10.04 -7.74
N PHE A 13 16.72 -10.45 -8.95
CA PHE A 13 15.82 -10.77 -10.06
C PHE A 13 14.71 -11.77 -9.68
N ARG A 14 15.02 -12.75 -8.82
CA ARG A 14 14.03 -13.75 -8.38
C ARG A 14 12.91 -13.13 -7.56
N ILE A 15 13.21 -12.17 -6.68
CA ILE A 15 12.22 -11.48 -5.87
C ILE A 15 11.38 -10.55 -6.76
N ARG A 16 12.04 -9.74 -7.62
CA ARG A 16 11.33 -8.90 -8.61
C ARG A 16 10.36 -9.73 -9.44
N ARG A 17 10.82 -10.87 -9.96
CA ARG A 17 10.01 -11.76 -10.79
C ARG A 17 8.83 -12.35 -10.03
N LEU A 18 9.06 -12.83 -8.81
CA LEU A 18 8.02 -13.36 -7.93
C LEU A 18 6.92 -12.31 -7.69
N LEU A 19 7.32 -11.11 -7.25
CA LEU A 19 6.40 -10.01 -6.98
C LEU A 19 5.65 -9.57 -8.23
N SER A 20 6.37 -9.42 -9.35
CA SER A 20 5.81 -9.04 -10.64
C SER A 20 4.74 -10.03 -11.10
N ASP A 21 5.00 -11.33 -11.00
CA ASP A 21 4.04 -12.37 -11.38
C ASP A 21 2.82 -12.41 -10.44
N PHE A 22 2.99 -12.19 -9.14
CA PHE A 22 1.87 -12.09 -8.18
C PHE A 22 1.00 -10.85 -8.45
N LEU A 23 1.61 -9.67 -8.57
CA LEU A 23 0.91 -8.41 -8.82
C LEU A 23 0.17 -8.42 -10.17
N LYS A 24 0.79 -8.96 -11.23
CA LYS A 24 0.12 -9.10 -12.53
C LYS A 24 -1.12 -9.98 -12.47
N ARG A 25 -1.09 -11.07 -11.69
CA ARG A 25 -2.26 -11.94 -11.47
C ARG A 25 -3.41 -11.21 -10.78
N GLU A 26 -3.08 -10.27 -9.89
CA GLU A 26 -4.04 -9.41 -9.19
C GLU A 26 -4.53 -8.21 -10.05
N GLY A 27 -4.07 -8.11 -11.31
CA GLY A 27 -4.50 -7.08 -12.26
C GLY A 27 -3.70 -5.78 -12.23
N TYR A 28 -2.55 -5.75 -11.54
CA TYR A 28 -1.64 -4.61 -11.57
C TYR A 28 -0.76 -4.61 -12.82
N LYS A 29 -0.38 -3.42 -13.26
CA LYS A 29 0.69 -3.21 -14.24
C LYS A 29 1.99 -3.04 -13.45
N VAL A 30 3.01 -3.81 -13.77
CA VAL A 30 4.25 -3.79 -13.00
C VAL A 30 5.36 -3.16 -13.82
N ILE A 31 6.07 -2.22 -13.22
CA ILE A 31 7.34 -1.67 -13.68
C ILE A 31 8.41 -2.20 -12.74
N GLU A 32 9.56 -2.60 -13.26
CA GLU A 32 10.64 -3.21 -12.47
C GLU A 32 11.90 -2.35 -12.56
N ALA A 33 12.63 -2.24 -11.45
CA ALA A 33 13.93 -1.58 -11.36
C ALA A 33 14.88 -2.47 -10.57
N ALA A 34 16.12 -2.64 -11.04
CA ALA A 34 17.11 -3.53 -10.44
C ALA A 34 18.01 -2.85 -9.39
N ASP A 35 17.93 -1.52 -9.26
CA ASP A 35 18.67 -0.76 -8.27
C ASP A 35 17.99 0.59 -8.01
N GLY A 36 18.51 1.35 -7.03
CA GLY A 36 17.92 2.63 -6.66
C GLY A 36 18.14 3.76 -7.68
N GLU A 37 19.13 3.65 -8.58
CA GLU A 37 19.33 4.64 -9.66
C GLU A 37 18.23 4.47 -10.71
N GLU A 38 18.02 3.24 -11.19
CA GLU A 38 16.92 2.93 -12.12
C GLU A 38 15.56 3.30 -11.52
N ALA A 39 15.37 3.08 -10.21
CA ALA A 39 14.15 3.47 -9.53
C ALA A 39 13.90 4.97 -9.57
N LEU A 40 14.92 5.79 -9.28
CA LEU A 40 14.80 7.24 -9.31
C LEU A 40 14.52 7.72 -10.74
N ASP A 41 15.24 7.23 -11.73
CA ASP A 41 15.02 7.57 -13.14
C ASP A 41 13.56 7.30 -13.54
N ILE A 42 13.04 6.11 -13.24
CA ILE A 42 11.65 5.76 -13.52
C ILE A 42 10.68 6.67 -12.77
N ILE A 43 10.90 6.95 -11.48
CA ILE A 43 10.01 7.79 -10.68
C ILE A 43 9.93 9.20 -11.29
N PHE A 44 11.08 9.80 -11.61
CA PHE A 44 11.16 11.15 -12.18
C PHE A 44 10.59 11.23 -13.61
N GLU A 45 10.82 10.22 -14.45
CA GLU A 45 10.32 10.17 -15.82
C GLU A 45 8.82 9.81 -15.91
N SER A 46 8.30 9.08 -14.92
CA SER A 46 6.93 8.56 -14.97
C SER A 46 5.84 9.64 -14.95
N ASN A 47 6.17 10.89 -14.58
CA ASN A 47 5.21 11.98 -14.39
C ASN A 47 4.03 11.58 -13.48
N GLN A 48 4.34 10.99 -12.31
CA GLN A 48 3.36 10.53 -11.30
C GLN A 48 2.41 9.42 -11.76
N LYS A 49 2.82 8.58 -12.73
CA LYS A 49 2.01 7.44 -13.18
C LYS A 49 2.07 6.22 -12.26
N VAL A 50 2.96 6.21 -11.27
CA VAL A 50 3.14 5.10 -10.33
C VAL A 50 2.24 5.31 -9.10
N ASP A 51 1.40 4.31 -8.82
CA ASP A 51 0.37 4.36 -7.76
C ASP A 51 0.84 3.72 -6.45
N LEU A 52 1.90 2.90 -6.51
CA LEU A 52 2.52 2.22 -5.39
C LEU A 52 3.97 1.87 -5.73
N ILE A 53 4.87 2.03 -4.77
CA ILE A 53 6.27 1.58 -4.88
C ILE A 53 6.52 0.50 -3.83
N ILE A 54 7.10 -0.62 -4.24
CA ILE A 54 7.66 -1.64 -3.36
C ILE A 54 9.17 -1.53 -3.49
N LEU A 55 9.85 -1.20 -2.40
CA LEU A 55 11.25 -0.77 -2.42
C LEU A 55 12.10 -1.59 -1.47
N ASP A 56 13.05 -2.35 -1.99
CA ASP A 56 14.04 -3.02 -1.17
C ASP A 56 14.99 -2.03 -0.49
N VAL A 57 15.36 -2.33 0.74
CA VAL A 57 16.27 -1.48 1.52
C VAL A 57 17.70 -1.64 1.03
N MET A 58 18.18 -2.86 0.81
CA MET A 58 19.59 -3.14 0.53
C MET A 58 19.79 -3.42 -0.95
N MET A 59 20.22 -2.41 -1.69
CA MET A 59 20.47 -2.52 -3.14
C MET A 59 21.77 -1.82 -3.52
N PRO A 60 22.40 -2.19 -4.66
CA PRO A 60 23.58 -1.52 -5.17
C PRO A 60 23.26 -0.11 -5.70
N LYS A 61 24.31 0.67 -5.97
CA LYS A 61 24.28 2.09 -6.39
C LYS A 61 23.64 2.99 -5.33
N TYR A 62 22.31 2.99 -5.24
CA TYR A 62 21.55 3.70 -4.23
C TYR A 62 20.68 2.71 -3.46
N ASP A 63 20.78 2.77 -2.13
CA ASP A 63 19.95 1.95 -1.24
C ASP A 63 18.52 2.50 -1.18
N GLY A 64 17.58 1.68 -0.68
CA GLY A 64 16.17 2.08 -0.60
C GLY A 64 15.94 3.29 0.31
N TRP A 65 16.80 3.50 1.31
CA TRP A 65 16.71 4.66 2.19
C TRP A 65 17.01 5.95 1.45
N TYR A 66 18.06 5.97 0.64
CA TYR A 66 18.42 7.09 -0.20
C TYR A 66 17.31 7.40 -1.19
N VAL A 67 16.76 6.37 -1.86
CA VAL A 67 15.62 6.56 -2.78
C VAL A 67 14.43 7.19 -2.04
N LEU A 68 14.05 6.64 -0.88
CA LEU A 68 12.95 7.16 -0.06
C LEU A 68 13.17 8.63 0.33
N GLU A 69 14.34 8.96 0.89
CA GLU A 69 14.70 10.33 1.28
C GLU A 69 14.63 11.29 0.10
N ARG A 70 15.11 10.86 -1.08
CA ARG A 70 15.12 11.72 -2.28
C ARG A 70 13.73 12.00 -2.80
N VAL A 71 12.78 11.08 -2.70
CA VAL A 71 11.45 11.23 -3.32
C VAL A 71 10.37 11.73 -2.38
N ARG A 72 10.49 11.50 -1.06
CA ARG A 72 9.38 11.72 -0.13
C ARG A 72 8.93 13.17 -0.03
N ASP A 73 9.82 14.13 -0.22
CA ASP A 73 9.51 15.57 -0.15
C ASP A 73 8.55 16.06 -1.25
N PHE A 74 8.43 15.33 -2.37
CA PHE A 74 7.58 15.72 -3.50
C PHE A 74 6.63 14.62 -3.97
N LEU A 75 6.76 13.40 -3.44
CA LEU A 75 5.96 12.24 -3.83
C LEU A 75 5.07 11.79 -2.67
N ASN A 76 3.75 11.81 -2.90
CA ASN A 76 2.75 11.25 -1.99
C ASN A 76 2.39 9.79 -2.33
N THR A 77 3.03 9.21 -3.35
CA THR A 77 2.84 7.80 -3.70
C THR A 77 3.29 6.93 -2.53
N PRO A 78 2.48 5.95 -2.11
CA PRO A 78 2.84 5.04 -1.02
C PRO A 78 4.07 4.22 -1.38
N ILE A 79 4.95 4.04 -0.40
CA ILE A 79 6.15 3.23 -0.52
C ILE A 79 6.16 2.19 0.60
N ILE A 80 6.13 0.91 0.20
CA ILE A 80 6.29 -0.23 1.10
C ILE A 80 7.75 -0.67 1.04
N MET A 81 8.46 -0.57 2.17
CA MET A 81 9.86 -0.97 2.26
C MET A 81 9.97 -2.49 2.46
N LEU A 82 10.78 -3.18 1.65
CA LEU A 82 11.19 -4.56 1.92
C LEU A 82 12.51 -4.53 2.68
N THR A 83 12.58 -5.16 3.85
CA THR A 83 13.76 -5.10 4.71
C THR A 83 14.23 -6.51 5.05
N ALA A 84 15.52 -6.70 5.32
CA ALA A 84 15.96 -7.91 6.02
C ALA A 84 15.42 -7.91 7.47
N ARG A 85 15.43 -9.08 8.13
CA ARG A 85 14.90 -9.22 9.48
C ARG A 85 15.82 -8.54 10.52
N SER A 86 15.19 -7.70 11.34
CA SER A 86 15.68 -7.09 12.60
C SER A 86 16.87 -6.13 12.51
N ASP A 87 16.56 -4.89 12.13
CA ASP A 87 17.19 -3.74 12.79
C ASP A 87 16.08 -2.82 13.34
N GLU A 88 16.02 -2.61 14.66
CA GLU A 88 15.22 -1.53 15.26
C GLU A 88 15.59 -0.17 14.64
N TYR A 89 16.83 -0.05 14.17
CA TYR A 89 17.35 1.08 13.43
C TYR A 89 16.57 1.33 12.12
N ASP A 90 16.22 0.28 11.38
CA ASP A 90 15.49 0.38 10.11
C ASP A 90 14.05 0.88 10.33
N GLN A 91 13.37 0.42 11.38
CA GLN A 91 12.01 0.88 11.68
C GLN A 91 11.98 2.33 12.18
N LEU A 92 12.94 2.72 13.04
CA LEU A 92 13.09 4.09 13.51
C LEU A 92 13.47 5.06 12.38
N LYS A 93 14.33 4.63 11.46
CA LYS A 93 14.73 5.42 10.28
C LYS A 93 13.57 5.58 9.29
N GLY A 94 12.85 4.49 9.00
CA GLY A 94 11.69 4.53 8.11
C GLY A 94 10.56 5.41 8.62
N PHE A 95 10.28 5.37 9.93
CA PHE A 95 9.28 6.28 10.52
C PHE A 95 9.67 7.76 10.37
N LYS A 96 10.95 8.10 10.53
CA LYS A 96 11.44 9.48 10.35
C LYS A 96 11.41 9.95 8.89
N LEU A 97 11.69 9.05 7.96
CA LEU A 97 11.75 9.35 6.52
C LEU A 97 10.40 9.20 5.82
N GLY A 98 9.32 8.90 6.55
CA GLY A 98 7.96 8.83 6.01
C GLY A 98 7.68 7.59 5.17
N ALA A 99 8.31 6.44 5.45
CA ALA A 99 7.89 5.16 4.88
C ALA A 99 6.46 4.81 5.36
N ASP A 100 5.62 4.30 4.45
CA ASP A 100 4.21 4.05 4.74
C ASP A 100 4.00 2.71 5.47
N ASP A 101 4.75 1.68 5.07
CA ASP A 101 4.72 0.36 5.70
C ASP A 101 6.05 -0.38 5.43
N TYR A 102 6.31 -1.47 6.17
CA TYR A 102 7.48 -2.32 5.99
C TYR A 102 7.14 -3.82 6.00
N VAL A 103 7.85 -4.60 5.21
CA VAL A 103 7.74 -6.06 5.14
C VAL A 103 9.12 -6.68 5.30
N THR A 104 9.25 -7.59 6.27
CA THR A 104 10.52 -8.29 6.52
C THR A 104 10.68 -9.50 5.61
N LYS A 105 11.84 -9.64 4.97
CA LYS A 105 12.28 -10.81 4.20
C LYS A 105 12.80 -11.90 5.17
N PRO A 106 12.48 -13.19 4.93
CA PRO A 106 11.58 -13.72 3.91
C PRO A 106 10.10 -13.47 4.26
N PHE A 107 9.30 -13.09 3.26
CA PHE A 107 7.86 -12.87 3.42
C PHE A 107 7.02 -13.78 2.52
N SER A 108 5.76 -13.94 2.90
CA SER A 108 4.74 -14.53 2.03
C SER A 108 4.17 -13.43 1.11
N PRO A 109 4.00 -13.67 -0.21
CA PRO A 109 3.34 -12.73 -1.11
C PRO A 109 1.94 -12.31 -0.62
N GLY A 110 1.23 -13.21 0.07
CA GLY A 110 -0.08 -12.90 0.65
C GLY A 110 -0.03 -11.82 1.75
N VAL A 111 1.07 -11.74 2.50
CA VAL A 111 1.27 -10.68 3.51
C VAL A 111 1.42 -9.33 2.83
N LEU A 112 2.25 -9.25 1.79
CA LEU A 112 2.43 -8.02 1.02
C LEU A 112 1.11 -7.60 0.36
N MET A 113 0.37 -8.55 -0.22
CA MET A 113 -0.93 -8.26 -0.82
C MET A 113 -1.93 -7.71 0.19
N ALA A 114 -1.97 -8.25 1.41
CA ALA A 114 -2.85 -7.73 2.46
C ALA A 114 -2.57 -6.24 2.75
N LEU A 115 -1.30 -5.82 2.81
CA LEU A 115 -0.91 -4.42 3.00
C LEU A 115 -1.35 -3.53 1.83
N ILE A 116 -1.15 -4.00 0.60
CA ILE A 116 -1.59 -3.28 -0.61
C ILE A 116 -3.11 -3.08 -0.57
N LYS A 117 -3.87 -4.11 -0.19
CA LYS A 117 -5.33 -4.04 -0.06
C LYS A 117 -5.79 -3.12 1.07
N GLU A 118 -5.06 -3.04 2.18
CA GLU A 118 -5.34 -2.07 3.24
C GLU A 118 -5.19 -0.62 2.73
N TYR A 119 -4.13 -0.34 1.95
CA TYR A 119 -3.96 0.98 1.34
C TYR A 119 -5.07 1.29 0.33
N GLU A 120 -5.40 0.35 -0.55
CA GLU A 120 -6.49 0.52 -1.52
C GLU A 120 -7.84 0.76 -0.85
N LEU A 121 -8.09 0.05 0.27
CA LEU A 121 -9.29 0.23 1.07
C LEU A 121 -9.36 1.65 1.65
N LEU A 122 -8.27 2.13 2.26
CA LEU A 122 -8.21 3.48 2.80
C LEU A 122 -8.39 4.53 1.70
N LYS A 123 -7.73 4.38 0.55
CA LYS A 123 -7.90 5.26 -0.60
C LYS A 123 -9.34 5.26 -1.11
N PHE A 124 -9.97 4.09 -1.22
CA PHE A 124 -11.36 3.97 -1.63
C PHE A 124 -12.31 4.70 -0.67
N PHE A 125 -12.04 4.66 0.63
CA PHE A 125 -12.77 5.44 1.62
C PHE A 125 -12.56 6.94 1.48
N ILE A 126 -11.33 7.40 1.24
CA ILE A 126 -11.02 8.81 1.02
C ILE A 126 -11.75 9.34 -0.22
N ASP A 127 -11.72 8.58 -1.32
CA ASP A 127 -12.42 8.92 -2.57
C ASP A 127 -13.94 8.95 -2.42
N ASN A 128 -14.48 8.26 -1.40
CA ASN A 128 -15.91 8.15 -1.10
C ASN A 128 -16.25 8.74 0.28
N LYS A 129 -15.52 9.76 0.72
CA LYS A 129 -15.72 10.39 2.04
C LYS A 129 -17.18 10.84 2.22
N GLY A 130 -17.74 10.56 3.39
CA GLY A 130 -19.14 10.87 3.73
C GLY A 130 -20.18 9.90 3.13
N ILE A 131 -19.76 8.91 2.34
CA ILE A 131 -20.69 7.95 1.69
C ILE A 131 -20.68 6.63 2.46
N ALA A 132 -21.86 6.15 2.87
CA ALA A 132 -22.01 4.81 3.43
C ALA A 132 -21.85 3.75 2.33
N LEU A 133 -20.81 2.92 2.44
CA LEU A 133 -20.46 1.88 1.49
C LEU A 133 -20.85 0.50 2.04
N SER A 134 -21.56 -0.29 1.24
CA SER A 134 -21.87 -1.68 1.59
C SER A 134 -20.63 -2.56 1.51
N ARG A 135 -20.66 -3.69 2.23
CA ARG A 135 -19.58 -4.70 2.18
C ARG A 135 -19.33 -5.17 0.76
N ASP A 136 -20.38 -5.47 0.00
CA ASP A 136 -20.28 -5.87 -1.40
C ASP A 136 -19.63 -4.79 -2.27
N LYS A 137 -20.01 -3.52 -2.07
CA LYS A 137 -19.42 -2.40 -2.82
C LYS A 137 -17.94 -2.25 -2.51
N ILE A 138 -17.55 -2.39 -1.24
CA ILE A 138 -16.15 -2.35 -0.81
C ILE A 138 -15.38 -3.54 -1.40
N LEU A 139 -15.92 -4.75 -1.25
CA LEU A 139 -15.29 -5.98 -1.73
C LEU A 139 -15.02 -5.89 -3.24
N ASN A 140 -16.05 -5.55 -4.02
CA ASN A 140 -15.94 -5.45 -5.47
C ASN A 140 -14.99 -4.35 -5.93
N ALA A 141 -14.91 -3.23 -5.19
CA ALA A 141 -14.05 -2.11 -5.57
C ALA A 141 -12.57 -2.31 -5.22
N VAL A 142 -12.25 -3.14 -4.23
CA VAL A 142 -10.88 -3.33 -3.71
C VAL A 142 -10.32 -4.70 -4.10
N TRP A 143 -11.13 -5.76 -4.09
CA TRP A 143 -10.73 -7.13 -4.44
C TRP A 143 -11.16 -7.59 -5.84
N ASN A 144 -11.92 -6.77 -6.58
CA ASN A 144 -12.59 -7.10 -7.85
C ASN A 144 -13.70 -8.17 -7.71
N TYR A 145 -14.59 -8.22 -8.70
CA TYR A 145 -15.74 -9.13 -8.74
C TYR A 145 -15.37 -10.61 -8.82
N ASP A 146 -14.17 -10.93 -9.31
CA ASP A 146 -13.69 -12.31 -9.45
C ASP A 146 -13.09 -12.89 -8.15
N TYR A 147 -13.12 -12.12 -7.05
CA TYR A 147 -12.66 -12.58 -5.75
C TYR A 147 -13.64 -13.58 -5.14
N PHE A 148 -13.27 -14.86 -5.17
CA PHE A 148 -13.98 -15.96 -4.50
C PHE A 148 -13.78 -15.95 -2.98
N GLY A 149 -14.21 -14.88 -2.30
CA GLY A 149 -14.08 -14.76 -0.85
C GLY A 149 -15.35 -14.30 -0.14
N ASP A 150 -15.34 -14.44 1.18
CA ASP A 150 -16.46 -14.07 2.06
C ASP A 150 -16.48 -12.54 2.27
N LEU A 151 -17.67 -11.94 2.37
CA LEU A 151 -17.86 -10.56 2.79
C LEU A 151 -17.16 -10.24 4.13
N ARG A 152 -16.93 -11.26 4.97
CA ARG A 152 -16.12 -11.15 6.20
C ARG A 152 -14.67 -10.73 5.97
N THR A 153 -14.12 -10.88 4.75
CA THR A 153 -12.81 -10.33 4.38
C THR A 153 -12.80 -8.82 4.60
N VAL A 154 -13.88 -8.10 4.23
CA VAL A 154 -14.00 -6.66 4.47
C VAL A 154 -13.92 -6.35 5.96
N ASP A 155 -14.62 -7.11 6.80
CA ASP A 155 -14.64 -6.88 8.25
C ASP A 155 -13.24 -7.05 8.88
N THR A 156 -12.49 -8.07 8.45
CA THR A 156 -11.09 -8.29 8.89
C THR A 156 -10.20 -7.12 8.51
N HIS A 157 -10.25 -6.66 7.26
CA HIS A 157 -9.40 -5.55 6.81
C HIS A 157 -9.81 -4.22 7.44
N ILE A 158 -11.10 -3.99 7.71
CA ILE A 158 -11.54 -2.82 8.49
C ILE A 158 -10.98 -2.86 9.91
N LYS A 159 -10.98 -4.03 10.55
CA LYS A 159 -10.42 -4.20 11.89
C LYS A 159 -8.92 -3.90 11.89
N GLN A 160 -8.17 -4.41 10.91
CA GLN A 160 -6.74 -4.15 10.75
C GLN A 160 -6.46 -2.67 10.49
N LEU A 161 -7.18 -2.04 9.56
CA LEU A 161 -7.05 -0.63 9.23
C LEU A 161 -7.33 0.26 10.44
N ARG A 162 -8.40 0.00 11.21
CA ARG A 162 -8.69 0.71 12.45
C ARG A 162 -7.58 0.55 13.49
N ALA A 163 -7.01 -0.65 13.64
CA ALA A 163 -5.91 -0.88 14.56
C ALA A 163 -4.68 -0.02 14.18
N LYS A 164 -4.35 0.06 12.89
CA LYS A 164 -3.26 0.92 12.38
C LYS A 164 -3.52 2.42 12.55
N LEU A 165 -4.76 2.87 12.30
CA LEU A 165 -5.14 4.28 12.47
C LEU A 165 -5.13 4.75 13.94
N GLY A 166 -5.15 3.82 14.90
CA GLY A 166 -5.07 4.14 16.33
C GLY A 166 -6.14 5.13 16.76
N LYS A 167 -5.72 6.30 17.25
CA LYS A 167 -6.65 7.36 17.67
C LYS A 167 -7.54 7.85 16.54
N TYR A 168 -7.15 7.72 15.27
CA TYR A 168 -7.94 8.16 14.11
C TYR A 168 -8.94 7.10 13.60
N SER A 169 -9.00 5.94 14.25
CA SER A 169 -9.90 4.85 13.86
C SER A 169 -11.39 5.23 13.87
N TYR A 170 -11.77 6.22 14.69
CA TYR A 170 -13.14 6.70 14.79
C TYR A 170 -13.66 7.37 13.51
N TYR A 171 -12.77 7.82 12.60
CA TYR A 171 -13.18 8.34 11.30
C TYR A 171 -13.79 7.28 10.42
N ILE A 172 -13.47 5.99 10.63
CA ILE A 172 -14.13 4.90 9.92
C ILE A 172 -15.28 4.42 10.80
N SER A 173 -16.51 4.86 10.51
CA SER A 173 -17.70 4.47 11.26
C SER A 173 -18.38 3.23 10.68
N THR A 174 -19.06 2.49 11.57
CA THR A 174 -19.92 1.38 11.17
C THR A 174 -21.33 1.94 10.99
N VAL A 175 -21.86 1.90 9.76
CA VAL A 175 -23.23 2.30 9.45
C VAL A 175 -24.12 1.06 9.55
N ARG A 176 -24.91 0.98 10.62
CA ARG A 176 -25.73 -0.20 10.95
C ARG A 176 -26.60 -0.61 9.76
N SER A 177 -26.60 -1.91 9.46
CA SER A 177 -27.34 -2.53 8.34
C SER A 177 -26.92 -2.09 6.93
N VAL A 178 -25.89 -1.24 6.79
CA VAL A 178 -25.37 -0.79 5.48
C VAL A 178 -23.93 -1.29 5.29
N GLY A 179 -23.01 -0.87 6.15
CA GLY A 179 -21.59 -1.15 5.99
C GLY A 179 -20.70 -0.15 6.72
N TYR A 180 -19.83 0.54 5.98
CA TYR A 180 -18.81 1.43 6.55
C TYR A 180 -18.76 2.77 5.84
N ARG A 181 -18.32 3.81 6.54
CA ARG A 181 -18.17 5.18 6.01
C ARG A 181 -16.93 5.83 6.59
N LEU A 182 -16.28 6.68 5.81
CA LEU A 182 -15.26 7.60 6.30
C LEU A 182 -15.89 8.96 6.60
N ASP A 183 -15.91 9.35 7.86
CA ASP A 183 -16.49 10.58 8.36
C ASP A 183 -15.46 11.73 8.37
N SER A 184 -15.97 12.97 8.41
CA SER A 184 -15.19 14.17 8.72
C SER A 184 -15.27 14.52 10.21
N GLU A 185 -14.34 15.36 10.72
CA GLU A 185 -14.34 15.82 12.13
C GLU A 185 -15.69 16.34 12.60
N ASN A 186 -16.40 17.06 11.72
CA ASN A 186 -17.70 17.65 12.02
C ASN A 186 -18.86 16.63 12.14
N GLU A 187 -18.67 15.41 11.64
CA GLU A 187 -19.69 14.34 11.65
C GLU A 187 -19.56 13.38 12.84
N ILE A 188 -18.46 13.48 13.62
CA ILE A 188 -18.20 12.63 14.78
C ILE A 188 -18.72 13.25 16.09
N ILE A 189 -19.01 14.56 16.09
CA ILE A 189 -19.42 15.33 17.26
C ILE A 189 -20.96 15.46 17.36
N ASN A 190 -21.72 14.90 16.41
CA ASN A 190 -23.19 14.87 16.41
C ASN A 190 -23.73 13.45 16.60
#